data_AF-A0A7W1Q0T4-F1
#
_entry.id   AF-A0A7W1Q0T4-F1
#
_cell.length_a   1.000
_cell.length_b   1.000
_cell.length_c   1.000
_cell.angle_alpha   90.00
_cell.angle_beta   90.00
_cell.angle_gamma   90.00
#
_symmetry.space_group_name_H-M   'P 1'
#
loop_
_entity.id
_entity.type
_entity.pdbx_description
1 polymer ?
#
loop_
_entity_poly.entity_id
_entity_poly.type
_entity_poly.pdbx_seq_one_letter_code
_entity_poly.pdbx_strand_id
1 'polypeptide(L)'
;MAVFRPDPNQAVLVVAAVDIVAVEAQLRPQLLDRLCVVPSRWSREQLDGVTTQLWERARQWGVYGTGQSCDEQAQAVVHVKLESVTDEIASWADTQPVGLVVLKPCLTPIGIDNH
;
A
#
# COMPACT_ATOMS: atom_id res chain seq x y z
N MET A 1 -6.33 5.52 2.98
CA MET A 1 -6.73 6.55 3.94
C MET A 1 -6.14 6.18 5.29
N ALA A 2 -5.53 7.14 5.98
CA ALA A 2 -4.96 6.96 7.31
C ALA A 2 -5.58 7.96 8.30
N VAL A 3 -5.59 7.64 9.59
CA VAL A 3 -6.01 8.57 10.64
C VAL A 3 -4.77 8.98 11.42
N PHE A 4 -4.45 10.27 11.38
CA PHE A 4 -3.38 10.87 12.15
C PHE A 4 -3.95 11.52 13.41
N ARG A 5 -3.30 11.33 14.57
CA ARG A 5 -3.73 11.92 15.85
C ARG A 5 -2.66 12.88 16.35
N PRO A 6 -2.74 14.19 15.99
CA PRO A 6 -1.79 15.19 16.48
C PRO A 6 -1.91 15.42 18.00
N ASP A 7 -3.07 15.14 18.59
CA ASP A 7 -3.37 15.24 20.01
C ASP A 7 -4.31 14.08 20.42
N PRO A 8 -4.32 13.60 21.68
CA PRO A 8 -5.24 12.53 22.11
C PRO A 8 -6.72 12.80 21.83
N ASN A 9 -7.13 14.07 21.79
CA ASN A 9 -8.52 14.48 21.53
C ASN A 9 -8.77 14.93 20.08
N GLN A 10 -7.76 14.86 19.21
CA GLN A 10 -7.85 15.31 17.83
C GLN A 10 -7.47 14.18 16.87
N ALA A 11 -8.41 13.80 16.00
CA ALA A 11 -8.17 12.87 14.90
C ALA A 11 -8.36 13.62 13.57
N VAL A 12 -7.34 13.55 12.72
CA VAL A 12 -7.31 14.12 11.37
C VAL A 12 -7.29 12.96 10.38
N LEU A 13 -8.20 12.98 9.42
CA LEU A 13 -8.26 12.06 8.32
C LEU A 13 -7.27 12.48 7.24
N VAL A 14 -6.30 11.62 6.93
CA VAL A 14 -5.34 11.85 5.85
C VAL A 14 -5.71 11.01 4.64
N VAL A 15 -5.93 11.69 3.51
CA VAL A 15 -6.31 11.06 2.23
C VAL A 15 -5.25 11.41 1.19
N ALA A 16 -4.55 10.40 0.67
CA ALA A 16 -3.74 10.56 -0.53
C ALA A 16 -4.64 10.53 -1.78
N ALA A 17 -4.55 11.57 -2.61
CA ALA A 17 -5.37 11.70 -3.82
C ALA A 17 -4.56 12.23 -5.00
N VAL A 18 -4.88 11.77 -6.21
CA VAL A 18 -4.33 12.34 -7.46
C VAL A 18 -4.99 13.69 -7.75
N ASP A 19 -6.31 13.76 -7.60
CA ASP A 19 -7.06 15.02 -7.70
C ASP A 19 -7.39 15.54 -6.29
N ILE A 20 -6.50 16.37 -5.78
CA ILE A 20 -6.63 16.97 -4.45
C ILE A 20 -7.87 17.87 -4.38
N VAL A 21 -8.12 18.65 -5.43
CA VAL A 21 -9.18 19.67 -5.45
C VAL A 21 -10.56 19.01 -5.41
N ALA A 22 -10.77 17.97 -6.20
CA ALA A 22 -12.03 17.23 -6.19
C ALA A 22 -12.29 16.54 -4.84
N VAL A 23 -11.25 15.92 -4.26
CA VAL A 23 -11.38 15.24 -2.96
C VAL A 23 -11.62 16.24 -1.83
N GLU A 24 -10.94 17.38 -1.83
CA GLU A 24 -11.20 18.44 -0.86
C GLU A 24 -12.63 18.99 -1.01
N ALA A 25 -13.08 19.31 -2.22
CA ALA A 25 -14.43 19.83 -2.45
C ALA A 25 -15.52 18.87 -1.94
N GLN A 26 -15.31 17.55 -2.07
CA GLN A 26 -16.27 16.54 -1.66
C GLN A 26 -16.25 16.27 -0.14
N LEU A 27 -15.07 16.21 0.48
CA LEU A 27 -14.91 15.74 1.85
C LEU A 27 -14.78 16.86 2.88
N ARG A 28 -14.26 18.03 2.51
CA ARG A 28 -14.08 19.18 3.41
C ARG A 28 -15.39 19.67 4.04
N PRO A 29 -16.57 19.67 3.36
CA PRO A 29 -17.82 20.05 4.01
C PRO A 29 -18.22 19.15 5.19
N GLN A 30 -17.80 17.88 5.19
CA GLN A 30 -18.17 16.89 6.21
C GLN A 30 -17.13 16.80 7.33
N LEU A 31 -15.86 17.06 7.01
CA LEU A 31 -14.73 16.85 7.92
C LEU A 31 -14.07 18.16 8.39
N LEU A 32 -14.39 19.29 7.76
CA LEU A 32 -13.88 20.63 8.08
C LEU A 32 -12.34 20.62 8.22
N ASP A 33 -11.83 20.99 9.39
CA ASP A 33 -10.40 21.08 9.72
C ASP A 33 -9.79 19.71 10.09
N ARG A 34 -10.60 18.64 10.12
CA ARG A 34 -10.15 17.27 10.38
C ARG A 34 -9.81 16.50 9.12
N LEU A 35 -9.60 17.19 8.00
CA LEU A 35 -9.18 16.59 6.73
C LEU A 35 -7.81 17.13 6.32
N CYS A 36 -6.92 16.23 5.94
CA CYS A 36 -5.67 16.56 5.27
C CYS A 36 -5.61 15.75 3.97
N VAL A 37 -5.58 16.44 2.83
CA VAL A 37 -5.42 15.78 1.54
C VAL A 37 -3.98 15.98 1.08
N VAL A 38 -3.31 14.88 0.76
CA VAL A 38 -1.92 14.88 0.29
C VAL A 38 -1.89 14.36 -1.15
N PRO A 39 -0.92 14.79 -1.98
CA PRO A 39 -0.74 14.22 -3.30
C PRO A 39 -0.44 12.72 -3.19
N SER A 40 -1.19 11.91 -3.94
CA SER A 40 -0.92 10.48 -4.07
C SER A 40 0.25 10.27 -5.02
N ARG A 41 1.18 9.39 -4.65
CA ARG A 41 2.27 8.92 -5.51
C ARG A 41 1.80 7.99 -6.61
N TRP A 42 0.69 7.30 -6.39
CA TRP A 42 0.18 6.28 -7.30
C TRP A 42 -1.27 6.53 -7.64
N SER A 43 -1.63 6.28 -8.89
CA SER A 43 -3.02 6.31 -9.35
C SER A 43 -3.78 5.06 -8.89
N ARG A 44 -5.11 5.16 -8.93
CA ARG A 44 -5.97 4.00 -8.67
C ARG A 44 -5.70 2.86 -9.67
N GLU A 45 -5.48 3.21 -10.93
CA GLU A 45 -5.19 2.25 -11.99
C GLU A 45 -3.88 1.49 -11.75
N GLN A 46 -2.85 2.16 -11.21
CA GLN A 46 -1.59 1.49 -10.85
C GLN A 46 -1.80 0.46 -9.73
N LEU A 47 -2.56 0.83 -8.68
CA LEU A 47 -2.88 -0.08 -7.57
C LEU A 47 -3.70 -1.29 -8.06
N ASP A 48 -4.71 -1.06 -8.89
CA ASP A 48 -5.58 -2.10 -9.41
C ASP A 48 -4.84 -2.99 -10.42
N GLY A 49 -3.92 -2.43 -11.23
CA GLY A 49 -3.06 -3.18 -12.16
C GLY A 49 -2.11 -4.13 -11.44
N VAL A 50 -1.46 -3.69 -10.36
CA VAL A 50 -0.63 -4.55 -9.50
C VAL A 50 -1.48 -5.65 -8.86
N THR A 51 -2.63 -5.28 -8.31
CA THR A 51 -3.53 -6.23 -7.64
C THR A 51 -4.01 -7.32 -8.61
N THR A 52 -4.33 -6.93 -9.85
CA THR A 52 -4.73 -7.86 -10.92
C THR A 52 -3.62 -8.85 -11.26
N GLN A 53 -2.39 -8.36 -11.52
CA GLN A 53 -1.25 -9.22 -11.83
C GLN A 53 -0.94 -10.23 -10.72
N LEU A 54 -1.06 -9.81 -9.45
CA LEU A 54 -0.89 -10.68 -8.30
C LEU A 54 -1.94 -11.80 -8.26
N TRP A 55 -3.20 -11.48 -8.58
CA TRP A 55 -4.28 -12.48 -8.61
C TRP A 55 -4.13 -13.47 -9.75
N GLU A 56 -3.72 -13.01 -10.94
CA GLU A 56 -3.48 -13.88 -12.09
C GLU A 56 -2.39 -14.94 -11.82
N ARG A 57 -1.40 -14.59 -11.00
CA ARG A 57 -0.26 -15.46 -10.67
C ARG A 57 -0.32 -16.03 -9.26
N ALA A 58 -1.43 -15.81 -8.53
CA ALA A 58 -1.50 -16.08 -7.10
C ALA A 58 -1.11 -17.52 -6.74
N ARG A 59 -1.57 -18.50 -7.51
CA ARG A 59 -1.25 -19.91 -7.29
C ARG A 59 0.23 -20.23 -7.58
N GLN A 60 0.78 -19.68 -8.66
CA GLN A 60 2.17 -19.91 -9.05
C GLN A 60 3.14 -19.32 -8.02
N TRP A 61 2.80 -18.15 -7.48
CA TRP A 61 3.65 -17.41 -6.55
C TRP A 61 3.35 -17.68 -5.07
N GLY A 62 2.48 -18.64 -4.77
CA GLY A 62 2.12 -18.97 -3.38
C GLY A 62 1.49 -17.80 -2.62
N VAL A 63 0.75 -16.93 -3.30
CA VAL A 63 0.03 -15.80 -2.69
C VAL A 63 -1.26 -16.34 -2.09
N TYR A 64 -1.42 -16.16 -0.78
CA TYR A 64 -2.64 -16.57 -0.06
C TYR A 64 -3.45 -15.37 0.44
N GLY A 65 -2.97 -14.14 0.24
CA GLY A 65 -3.76 -12.95 0.51
C GLY A 65 -3.12 -11.67 0.00
N THR A 66 -3.96 -10.72 -0.40
CA THR A 66 -3.57 -9.35 -0.72
C THR A 66 -4.35 -8.38 0.16
N GLY A 67 -3.77 -7.22 0.42
CA GLY A 67 -4.43 -6.15 1.16
C GLY A 67 -3.87 -4.79 0.76
N GLN A 68 -4.67 -3.74 0.93
CA GLN A 68 -4.24 -2.37 0.73
C GLN A 68 -4.19 -1.68 2.09
N SER A 69 -3.12 -0.93 2.35
CA SER A 69 -3.00 -0.08 3.53
C SER A 69 -2.37 1.26 3.16
N CYS A 70 -2.00 2.06 4.16
CA CYS A 70 -1.22 3.26 3.96
C CYS A 70 0.12 3.16 4.68
N ASP A 71 1.17 3.70 4.05
CA ASP A 71 2.45 3.92 4.73
C ASP A 71 2.38 5.09 5.73
N GLU A 72 3.52 5.39 6.36
CA GLU A 72 3.67 6.49 7.31
C GLU A 72 3.38 7.88 6.71
N GLN A 73 3.41 7.99 5.39
CA GLN A 73 3.14 9.21 4.63
C GLN A 73 1.73 9.21 4.03
N ALA A 74 0.86 8.32 4.54
CA ALA A 74 -0.52 8.10 4.09
C ALA A 74 -0.65 7.64 2.62
N GLN A 75 0.44 7.19 1.99
CA GLN A 75 0.45 6.72 0.61
C GLN A 75 -0.05 5.28 0.54
N ALA A 76 -0.83 4.96 -0.49
CA ALA A 76 -1.47 3.65 -0.61
C ALA A 76 -0.47 2.55 -0.98
N VAL A 77 -0.35 1.51 -0.15
CA VAL A 77 0.57 0.39 -0.36
C VAL A 77 -0.19 -0.91 -0.52
N VAL A 78 0.25 -1.74 -1.47
CA VAL A 78 -0.25 -3.12 -1.67
C VAL A 78 0.63 -4.08 -0.87
N HIS A 79 0.02 -4.74 0.10
CA HIS A 79 0.64 -5.83 0.84
C HIS A 79 0.31 -7.17 0.21
N VAL A 80 1.34 -7.97 -0.02
CA VAL A 80 1.22 -9.32 -0.56
C VAL A 80 1.65 -10.30 0.51
N LYS A 81 0.75 -11.17 0.93
CA LYS A 81 1.02 -12.26 1.85
C LYS A 81 1.29 -13.52 1.03
N LEU A 82 2.49 -14.06 1.17
CA LEU A 82 2.99 -15.16 0.35
C LEU A 82 3.76 -16.18 1.20
N GLU A 83 3.84 -17.42 0.74
CA GLU A 83 4.56 -18.48 1.47
C GLU A 83 6.04 -18.15 1.62
N SER A 84 6.74 -17.87 0.52
CA SER A 84 8.14 -17.47 0.49
C SER A 84 8.42 -16.57 -0.72
N VAL A 85 9.44 -15.72 -0.64
CA VAL A 85 9.86 -14.88 -1.78
C VAL A 85 10.77 -15.71 -2.69
N THR A 86 10.32 -15.97 -3.92
CA THR A 86 11.12 -16.58 -5.00
C THR A 86 11.83 -15.50 -5.82
N ASP A 87 12.86 -15.88 -6.57
CA ASP A 87 13.57 -14.96 -7.48
C ASP A 87 12.63 -14.34 -8.53
N GLU A 88 11.62 -15.10 -8.96
CA GLU A 88 10.63 -14.63 -9.94
C GLU A 88 9.78 -13.49 -9.38
N ILE A 89 9.21 -13.65 -8.17
CA ILE A 89 8.37 -12.60 -7.56
C ILE A 89 9.22 -11.42 -7.09
N ALA A 90 10.46 -11.65 -6.65
CA ALA A 90 11.40 -10.57 -6.35
C ALA A 90 11.70 -9.74 -7.60
N SER A 91 12.05 -10.39 -8.71
CA SER A 91 12.32 -9.72 -9.99
C SER A 91 11.10 -8.96 -10.50
N TRP A 92 9.89 -9.51 -10.34
CA TRP A 92 8.67 -8.80 -10.68
C TRP A 92 8.43 -7.60 -9.78
N ALA A 93 8.65 -7.72 -8.47
CA ALA A 93 8.48 -6.61 -7.52
C ALA A 93 9.41 -5.44 -7.86
N ASP A 94 10.64 -5.71 -8.34
CA ASP A 94 11.58 -4.68 -8.80
C ASP A 94 11.12 -3.92 -10.05
N THR A 95 10.21 -4.50 -10.85
CA THR A 95 9.58 -3.78 -11.97
C THR A 95 8.46 -2.83 -11.56
N GLN A 96 7.98 -2.93 -10.31
CA GLN A 96 6.92 -2.08 -9.80
C GLN A 96 7.47 -0.74 -9.30
N PRO A 97 6.66 0.33 -9.30
CA PRO A 97 7.03 1.58 -8.66
C PRO A 97 7.51 1.37 -7.22
N VAL A 98 8.67 1.95 -6.90
CA VAL A 98 9.30 1.84 -5.58
C VAL A 98 8.29 2.21 -4.48
N GLY A 99 8.12 1.32 -3.50
CA GLY A 99 7.23 1.53 -2.34
C GLY A 99 5.76 1.18 -2.57
N LEU A 100 5.33 0.86 -3.80
CA LEU A 100 3.95 0.48 -4.09
C LEU A 100 3.60 -0.92 -3.55
N VAL A 101 4.57 -1.84 -3.59
CA VAL A 101 4.39 -3.24 -3.21
C VAL A 101 5.27 -3.60 -2.05
N VAL A 102 4.68 -4.26 -1.05
CA VAL A 102 5.40 -4.81 0.10
C VAL A 102 5.11 -6.31 0.19
N LEU A 103 6.15 -7.11 -0.06
CA LEU A 103 6.12 -8.55 0.10
C LEU A 103 6.23 -8.91 1.60
N LYS A 104 5.31 -9.75 2.08
CA LYS A 104 5.26 -10.25 3.46
C LYS A 104 5.30 -11.78 3.43
N PRO A 105 6.49 -12.39 3.37
CA PRO A 105 6.62 -13.85 3.41
C PRO A 105 6.27 -14.38 4.80
N CYS A 106 5.59 -15.53 4.84
CA CYS A 106 5.36 -16.29 6.06
C CYS A 106 6.56 -17.16 6.44
N LEU A 107 7.32 -17.62 5.44
CA LEU A 107 8.56 -18.36 5.62
C LEU A 107 9.72 -17.47 5.19
N THR A 108 10.51 -17.04 6.16
CA THR A 108 11.84 -16.48 5.90
C THR A 108 12.84 -17.63 5.89
N PRO A 109 13.64 -17.80 4.82
CA PRO A 109 14.75 -18.73 4.85
C PRO A 109 15.61 -18.42 6.07
N ILE A 110 15.87 -19.42 6.91
CA ILE A 110 16.91 -19.31 7.93
C ILE A 110 18.20 -19.31 7.13
N GLY A 111 18.82 -18.13 6.99
CA GLY A 111 20.19 -18.06 6.51
C GLY A 111 21.03 -18.96 7.40
N ILE A 112 21.82 -19.85 6.81
CA ILE A 112 22.89 -20.50 7.53
C ILE A 112 23.85 -19.37 7.91
N ASP A 113 23.74 -18.88 9.15
CA ASP A 113 24.73 -18.00 9.76
C ASP A 113 26.06 -18.76 9.75
N ASN A 114 26.89 -18.52 8.74
CA ASN A 114 28.30 -18.88 8.78
C ASN A 114 29.00 -17.84 9.66
N HIS A 115 29.10 -18.15 10.96
CA HIS A 115 30.15 -17.64 11.84
C HIS A 115 30.89 -18.82 12.47
#